data_AF-A0A9P5WEW2-F1
#
_entry.id   AF-A0A9P5WEW2-F1
#
_cell.length_a   1.000
_cell.length_b   1.000
_cell.length_c   1.000
_cell.angle_alpha   90.00
_cell.angle_beta   90.00
_cell.angle_gamma   90.00
#
_symmetry.space_group_name_H-M   'P 1'
#
loop_
_entity.id
_entity.type
_entity.pdbx_description
1 polymer ?
#
loop_
_entity_poly.entity_id
_entity_poly.type
_entity_poly.pdbx_seq_one_letter_code
_entity_poly.pdbx_strand_id
1 'polypeptide(L)' 'MSLVNRPNPVPHLQRLYQAPTHVPIYLRRGGDKIIMTGFVGLLAVGLVGSLYGASKMARGVKN' A
#
# COMPACT_ATOMS: atom_id res chain seq x y z
N MET A 1 -13.28 -8.72 -33.10
CA MET A 1 -12.81 -10.00 -32.51
C MET A 1 -11.40 -9.76 -31.99
N SER A 2 -11.11 -10.01 -30.71
CA SER A 2 -9.76 -9.78 -30.16
C SER A 2 -8.77 -10.74 -30.82
N LEU A 3 -7.69 -10.20 -31.40
CA LEU A 3 -6.63 -11.00 -32.04
C LEU A 3 -5.75 -11.77 -31.03
N VAL A 4 -5.92 -11.52 -29.73
CA VAL A 4 -5.15 -12.13 -28.65
C VAL A 4 -6.11 -12.74 -27.63
N ASN A 5 -5.94 -14.04 -27.35
CA ASN A 5 -6.60 -14.68 -26.23
C ASN A 5 -5.97 -14.18 -24.93
N ARG A 6 -6.70 -13.39 -24.15
CA ARG A 6 -6.32 -13.01 -22.78
C ARG A 6 -7.07 -13.92 -21.81
N PRO A 7 -6.41 -14.91 -21.20
CA PRO A 7 -7.08 -15.78 -20.24
C PRO A 7 -7.60 -14.95 -19.06
N ASN A 8 -8.82 -15.26 -18.62
CA ASN A 8 -9.44 -14.57 -17.49
C ASN A 8 -8.71 -14.93 -16.18
N PRO A 9 -8.08 -13.98 -15.46
CA PRO A 9 -7.38 -14.28 -14.22
C PRO A 9 -8.30 -14.44 -13.01
N VAL A 10 -9.60 -14.12 -13.13
CA VAL A 10 -10.53 -14.09 -11.98
C VAL A 10 -10.58 -15.41 -11.20
N PRO A 11 -10.70 -16.60 -11.83
CA PRO A 11 -10.72 -17.86 -11.06
C PRO A 11 -9.43 -18.12 -10.28
N HIS A 12 -8.28 -17.68 -10.80
CA HIS A 12 -7.00 -17.79 -10.11
C HIS A 12 -6.94 -16.87 -8.89
N LEU A 13 -7.38 -15.61 -9.05
CA LEU A 13 -7.45 -14.65 -7.95
C LEU A 13 -8.46 -15.08 -6.88
N GLN A 14 -9.61 -15.64 -7.25
CA GLN A 14 -10.58 -16.18 -6.30
C GLN A 14 -9.95 -17.24 -5.40
N ARG A 15 -9.23 -18.21 -5.97
CA ARG A 15 -8.52 -19.23 -5.18
C ARG A 15 -7.47 -18.61 -4.26
N LEU A 16 -6.70 -17.63 -4.74
CA LEU A 16 -5.69 -16.93 -3.94
C LEU A 16 -6.31 -16.19 -2.74
N TYR A 17 -7.40 -15.44 -2.96
CA TYR A 17 -8.04 -14.64 -1.91
C TYR A 17 -9.02 -15.40 -1.02
N GLN A 18 -9.47 -16.59 -1.43
CA GLN A 18 -10.38 -17.43 -0.62
C GLN A 18 -9.65 -18.57 0.11
N ALA A 19 -8.38 -18.84 -0.21
CA ALA A 19 -7.60 -19.84 0.50
C ALA A 19 -7.52 -19.55 2.01
N PRO A 20 -7.72 -20.56 2.89
CA PRO A 20 -7.54 -20.41 4.34
C PRO A 20 -6.10 -19.99 4.66
N THR A 21 -5.94 -18.83 5.30
CA THR A 21 -4.62 -18.29 5.66
C THR A 21 -4.75 -17.28 6.79
N HIS A 22 -3.67 -17.10 7.54
CA HIS A 22 -3.52 -16.03 8.53
C HIS A 22 -2.96 -14.73 7.95
N VAL A 23 -2.64 -14.71 6.64
CA VAL A 23 -2.14 -13.51 5.96
C VAL A 23 -3.28 -12.51 5.77
N PRO A 24 -3.11 -11.24 6.18
CA PRO A 24 -4.11 -10.20 5.95
C PRO A 24 -4.41 -10.00 4.46
N ILE A 25 -5.65 -9.58 4.15
CA ILE A 25 -6.12 -9.44 2.77
C ILE A 25 -5.26 -8.50 1.91
N TYR A 26 -4.68 -7.47 2.52
CA TYR A 26 -3.86 -6.44 1.87
C TYR A 26 -2.37 -6.85 1.69
N LEU A 27 -2.00 -8.09 2.04
CA LEU A 27 -0.66 -8.66 1.85
C LEU A 27 -0.69 -9.98 1.06
N ARG A 28 -1.80 -10.27 0.40
CA ARG A 28 -2.12 -11.64 -0.04
C ARG A 28 -1.52 -12.01 -1.38
N ARG A 29 -1.28 -11.03 -2.25
CA ARG A 29 -0.66 -11.23 -3.56
C ARG A 29 0.84 -10.99 -3.48
N GLY A 30 1.58 -11.71 -4.31
CA GLY A 30 3.00 -11.45 -4.53
C GLY A 30 3.23 -9.99 -4.94
N GLY A 31 4.06 -9.26 -4.18
CA GLY A 31 4.34 -7.84 -4.37
C GLY A 31 3.59 -6.90 -3.43
N ASP A 32 2.48 -7.33 -2.81
CA ASP A 32 1.68 -6.46 -1.92
C ASP A 32 2.50 -5.94 -0.73
N LYS A 33 3.44 -6.76 -0.22
CA LYS A 33 4.35 -6.35 0.85
C LYS A 33 5.23 -5.15 0.45
N ILE A 34 5.71 -5.10 -0.79
CA ILE A 34 6.54 -3.99 -1.30
C ILE A 34 5.69 -2.73 -1.40
N ILE A 35 4.48 -2.86 -1.97
CA ILE A 35 3.51 -1.76 -2.09
C ILE A 35 3.18 -1.20 -0.71
N MET A 36 2.83 -2.05 0.25
CA MET A 36 2.50 -1.64 1.62
C MET A 36 3.68 -1.01 2.34
N THR A 37 4.90 -1.52 2.13
CA THR A 37 6.11 -0.92 2.70
C THR A 37 6.33 0.49 2.16
N GLY A 38 6.19 0.68 0.85
CA GLY A 38 6.31 2.00 0.22
C GLY A 38 5.24 2.97 0.71
N PHE A 39 3.98 2.52 0.79
CA PHE A 39 2.87 3.32 1.32
C PHE A 39 3.13 3.78 2.77
N VAL A 40 3.50 2.85 3.66
CA VAL A 40 3.79 3.16 5.07
C VAL A 40 5.00 4.11 5.17
N GLY A 41 6.01 3.94 4.33
CA GLY A 41 7.17 4.84 4.28
C GLY A 41 6.78 6.28 3.94
N LEU A 42 5.96 6.47 2.89
CA LEU A 42 5.47 7.79 2.51
C LEU A 42 4.61 8.42 3.61
N LEU A 43 3.72 7.63 4.22
CA LEU A 43 2.88 8.09 5.32
C LEU A 43 3.71 8.53 6.52
N ALA A 44 4.72 7.75 6.90
CA ALA A 44 5.62 8.08 8.00
C ALA A 44 6.38 9.39 7.75
N VAL A 45 6.93 9.57 6.54
CA VAL A 45 7.63 10.81 6.16
C VAL A 45 6.69 12.02 6.23
N GLY A 46 5.47 11.89 5.70
CA GLY A 46 4.47 12.96 5.76
C GLY A 46 4.06 13.30 7.19
N LEU A 47 3.87 12.29 8.04
CA LEU A 47 3.51 12.48 9.45
C LEU A 47 4.62 13.17 10.23
N VAL A 48 5.87 12.71 10.08
CA VAL A 48 7.03 13.33 10.74
C VAL A 48 7.22 14.78 10.26
N GLY A 49 7.12 15.02 8.95
CA GLY A 49 7.23 16.36 8.37
C GLY A 49 6.15 17.31 8.88
N SER A 50 4.89 16.86 8.95
CA SER A 50 3.78 17.67 9.45
C SER A 50 3.90 17.99 10.94
N LEU A 51 4.30 17.02 11.78
CA LEU A 51 4.57 17.24 13.21
C LEU A 51 5.75 18.19 13.44
N TYR A 52 6.80 18.09 12.62
CA TYR A 52 7.92 19.02 12.66
C TYR A 52 7.51 20.45 12.30
N GLY A 53 6.73 20.61 11.23
CA GLY A 53 6.16 21.90 10.83
C GLY A 53 5.26 22.49 11.91
N ALA A 54 4.36 21.68 12.49
CA ALA A 54 3.51 22.08 13.60
C ALA A 54 4.32 22.53 14.82
N SER A 55 5.38 21.81 15.17
CA SER A 55 6.28 22.17 16.27
C SER A 55 7.06 23.45 16.02
N LYS A 56 7.40 23.77 14.76
CA LYS A 56 8.00 25.06 14.39
C LYS A 56 7.00 26.20 14.53
N MET A 57 5.77 26.01 14.04
CA MET A 57 4.69 26.99 14.16
C MET A 57 4.38 27.30 15.62
N ALA A 58 4.27 26.28 16.47
CA ALA A 58 4.03 26.44 17.91
C ALA A 58 5.14 27.23 18.63
N ARG A 59 6.39 27.11 18.18
CA ARG A 59 7.55 27.83 18.74
C ARG A 59 7.80 29.18 18.06
N GLY A 60 7.01 29.56 17.05
CA GLY A 60 7.21 30.79 16.29
C GLY A 60 8.50 30.83 15.45
N VAL A 61 9.12 29.67 15.18
CA VAL A 61 10.36 29.60 14.39
C VAL A 61 10.03 29.68 12.91
N LYS A 62 10.45 30.78 12.26
CA LYS A 62 10.22 31.05 10.83
C LYS A 62 11.49 30.75 10.05
N ASN A 63 11.68 29.50 9.62
CA ASN A 63 12.71 29.06 8.65
C ASN A 63 12.36 27.66 8.15
#